data_AF-A0A852YRG3-F1
#
_entry.id   AF-A0A852YRG3-F1
#
_cell.length_a   1.000
_cell.length_b   1.000
_cell.length_c   1.000
_cell.angle_alpha   90.00
_cell.angle_beta   90.00
_cell.angle_gamma   90.00
#
_symmetry.space_group_name_H-M   'P 1'
#
loop_
_entity.id
_entity.type
_entity.pdbx_description
1 polymer ?
#
loop_
_entity_poly.entity_id
_entity_poly.type
_entity_poly.pdbx_seq_one_letter_code
_entity_poly.pdbx_strand_id
1 'polypeptide(L)'
;MVARYQEFVDGVVARGELDSAEEARAGTIRVVEALAERVGERERELLAERLPGKIRDSIRWDERTGHGEPDTFLEDVAVRTERPAEHTRYLVMAVLSELTSQDSELAESLSNRLPAEVTELFSSPGGRPPPERGTAGVGDRPRPLEADELERALTGLDDWAGDTGRITRTVVLPSDRWPPLLRRVEAVQQELSHHAKVDRGSNDDLTFSVRTRSVEAVTELDLELARRIDEAVAQVSSGG
;
A
#
# COMPACT_ATOMS: atom_id res chain seq x y z
N MET A 1 -9.03 -29.37 0.63
CA MET A 1 -9.22 -28.32 1.66
C MET A 1 -8.01 -27.40 1.84
N VAL A 2 -6.82 -27.71 1.29
CA VAL A 2 -5.62 -26.86 1.37
C VAL A 2 -5.55 -25.78 0.28
N ALA A 3 -6.04 -26.06 -0.94
CA ALA A 3 -6.04 -25.12 -2.07
C ALA A 3 -6.78 -23.81 -1.77
N ARG A 4 -8.02 -23.89 -1.25
CA ARG A 4 -8.84 -22.72 -0.89
C ARG A 4 -8.21 -21.85 0.20
N TYR A 5 -7.40 -22.44 1.08
CA TYR A 5 -6.69 -21.70 2.13
C TYR A 5 -5.50 -20.94 1.54
N GLN A 6 -4.71 -21.58 0.69
CA GLN A 6 -3.54 -20.95 0.07
C GLN A 6 -3.96 -19.87 -0.93
N GLU A 7 -4.95 -20.13 -1.79
CA GLU A 7 -5.48 -19.13 -2.74
C GLU A 7 -5.98 -17.86 -2.04
N PHE A 8 -6.73 -18.03 -0.94
CA PHE A 8 -7.21 -16.91 -0.14
C PHE A 8 -6.05 -16.11 0.47
N VAL A 9 -5.10 -16.79 1.11
CA VAL A 9 -3.96 -16.14 1.75
C VAL A 9 -3.05 -15.45 0.72
N ASP A 10 -2.80 -16.10 -0.41
CA ASP A 10 -2.00 -15.55 -1.52
C ASP A 10 -2.70 -14.33 -2.14
N GLY A 11 -4.02 -14.35 -2.27
CA GLY A 11 -4.82 -13.20 -2.71
C GLY A 11 -4.75 -12.01 -1.74
N VAL A 12 -4.74 -12.27 -0.43
CA VAL A 12 -4.58 -11.23 0.59
C VAL A 12 -3.14 -10.69 0.63
N VAL A 13 -2.13 -11.56 0.50
CA VAL A 13 -0.71 -11.15 0.39
C VAL A 13 -0.50 -10.24 -0.81
N ALA A 14 -1.02 -10.66 -1.98
CA ALA A 14 -0.84 -9.94 -3.23
C ALA A 14 -1.50 -8.56 -3.21
N ARG A 15 -2.70 -8.44 -2.61
CA ARG A 15 -3.45 -7.18 -2.59
C ARG A 15 -3.11 -6.28 -1.41
N GLY A 16 -2.63 -6.84 -0.30
CA GLY A 16 -2.34 -6.13 0.94
C GLY A 16 -0.88 -5.71 1.11
N GLU A 17 -0.04 -5.91 0.09
CA GLU A 17 1.40 -5.65 0.10
C GLU A 17 2.11 -6.26 1.34
N LEU A 18 1.85 -7.53 1.60
CA LEU A 18 2.34 -8.21 2.81
C LEU A 18 3.61 -9.00 2.51
N ASP A 19 4.53 -9.03 3.48
CA ASP A 19 5.81 -9.70 3.32
C ASP A 19 5.69 -11.22 3.48
N SER A 20 4.62 -11.70 4.11
CA SER A 20 4.41 -13.14 4.33
C SER A 20 2.95 -13.58 4.43
N ALA A 21 2.74 -14.87 4.14
CA ALA A 21 1.46 -15.55 4.35
C ALA A 21 1.03 -15.60 5.83
N GLU A 22 1.99 -15.61 6.77
CA GLU A 22 1.68 -15.55 8.20
C GLU A 22 1.13 -14.18 8.59
N GLU A 23 1.70 -13.13 8.01
CA GLU A 23 1.26 -11.76 8.22
C GLU A 23 -0.12 -11.49 7.60
N ALA A 24 -0.38 -12.05 6.41
CA ALA A 24 -1.72 -12.06 5.80
C ALA A 24 -2.75 -12.79 6.64
N ARG A 25 -2.38 -13.93 7.22
CA ARG A 25 -3.25 -14.66 8.13
C ARG A 25 -3.56 -13.85 9.39
N ALA A 26 -2.52 -13.31 10.04
CA ALA A 26 -2.68 -12.50 11.25
C ALA A 26 -3.51 -11.25 10.98
N GLY A 27 -3.23 -10.53 9.89
CA GLY A 27 -3.98 -9.36 9.46
C GLY A 27 -5.44 -9.69 9.14
N THR A 28 -5.71 -10.78 8.43
CA THR A 28 -7.08 -11.25 8.16
C THR A 28 -7.86 -11.49 9.44
N ILE A 29 -7.26 -12.18 10.42
CA ILE A 29 -7.91 -12.44 11.71
C ILE A 29 -8.32 -11.11 12.37
N ARG A 30 -7.41 -10.13 12.44
CA ARG A 30 -7.70 -8.84 13.07
C ARG A 30 -8.77 -8.03 12.34
N VAL A 31 -8.75 -8.05 11.01
CA VAL A 31 -9.78 -7.37 10.19
C VAL A 31 -11.14 -8.02 10.42
N VAL A 32 -11.22 -9.34 10.41
CA VAL A 32 -12.49 -10.06 10.62
C VAL A 32 -12.99 -9.88 12.06
N GLU A 33 -12.12 -9.89 13.07
CA GLU A 33 -12.49 -9.57 14.46
C GLU A 33 -13.11 -8.16 14.56
N ALA A 34 -12.46 -7.16 13.95
CA ALA A 34 -12.97 -5.78 13.95
C ALA A 34 -14.30 -5.64 13.18
N LEU A 35 -14.52 -6.44 12.12
CA LEU A 35 -15.80 -6.50 11.39
C LEU A 35 -16.87 -7.19 12.22
N ALA A 36 -16.57 -8.34 12.83
CA ALA A 36 -17.49 -9.14 13.64
C ALA A 36 -18.08 -8.33 14.81
N GLU A 37 -17.31 -7.41 15.39
CA GLU A 37 -17.78 -6.50 16.45
C GLU A 37 -18.79 -5.44 15.96
N ARG A 38 -18.83 -5.13 14.65
CA ARG A 38 -19.67 -4.09 14.05
C ARG A 38 -20.88 -4.63 13.28
N VAL A 39 -20.85 -5.90 12.89
CA VAL A 39 -21.91 -6.57 12.14
C VAL A 39 -22.79 -7.48 13.01
N GLY A 40 -23.96 -7.84 12.52
CA GLY A 40 -24.91 -8.71 13.24
C GLY A 40 -24.58 -10.20 13.09
N GLU A 41 -25.37 -11.03 13.76
CA GLU A 41 -25.21 -12.50 13.78
C GLU A 41 -25.25 -13.11 12.37
N ARG A 42 -26.15 -12.62 11.50
CA ARG A 42 -26.26 -13.06 10.10
C ARG A 42 -24.96 -12.84 9.31
N GLU A 43 -24.35 -11.67 9.43
CA GLU A 43 -23.12 -11.37 8.71
C GLU A 43 -21.93 -12.16 9.26
N ARG A 44 -21.90 -12.43 10.58
CA ARG A 44 -20.89 -13.29 11.19
C ARG A 44 -20.97 -14.72 10.64
N GLU A 45 -22.17 -15.26 10.47
CA GLU A 45 -22.38 -16.56 9.84
C GLU A 45 -21.85 -16.57 8.40
N LEU A 46 -22.21 -15.56 7.59
CA LEU A 46 -21.73 -15.43 6.21
C LEU A 46 -20.20 -15.32 6.15
N LEU A 47 -19.57 -14.54 7.03
CA LEU A 47 -18.11 -14.45 7.12
C LEU A 47 -17.50 -15.81 7.49
N ALA A 48 -18.06 -16.51 8.48
CA ALA A 48 -17.57 -17.80 8.94
C ALA A 48 -17.69 -18.91 7.88
N GLU A 49 -18.68 -18.85 6.98
CA GLU A 49 -18.82 -19.79 5.87
C GLU A 49 -17.75 -19.60 4.79
N ARG A 50 -17.27 -18.37 4.60
CA ARG A 50 -16.32 -18.02 3.54
C ARG A 50 -14.87 -18.14 3.97
N LEU A 51 -14.61 -17.96 5.26
CA LEU A 51 -13.26 -18.03 5.78
C LEU A 51 -12.73 -19.47 5.74
N PRO A 52 -11.45 -19.65 5.36
CA PRO A 52 -10.79 -20.93 5.52
C PRO A 52 -10.86 -21.40 6.99
N GLY A 53 -11.14 -22.69 7.22
CA GLY A 53 -11.37 -23.23 8.58
C GLY A 53 -10.28 -22.86 9.59
N LYS A 54 -8.99 -22.92 9.18
CA LYS A 54 -7.87 -22.51 10.05
C LYS A 54 -7.86 -21.04 10.47
N ILE A 55 -8.47 -20.15 9.69
CA ILE A 55 -8.61 -18.72 10.03
C ILE A 55 -9.84 -18.54 10.91
N ARG A 56 -10.97 -19.13 10.49
CA ARG A 56 -12.23 -19.14 11.24
C ARG A 56 -12.06 -19.61 12.68
N ASP A 57 -11.34 -20.71 12.88
CA ASP A 57 -11.14 -21.34 14.19
C ASP A 57 -10.22 -20.50 15.10
N SER A 58 -9.53 -19.48 14.56
CA SER A 58 -8.69 -18.56 15.32
C SER A 58 -9.32 -17.19 15.58
N ILE A 59 -10.50 -16.92 15.04
CA ILE A 59 -11.20 -15.65 15.20
C ILE A 59 -12.00 -15.65 16.50
N ARG A 60 -11.90 -14.55 17.24
CA ARG A 60 -12.73 -14.27 18.41
C ARG A 60 -13.98 -13.49 17.98
N TRP A 61 -15.09 -14.20 17.82
CA TRP A 61 -16.34 -13.62 17.31
C TRP A 61 -17.11 -12.75 18.32
N ASP A 62 -16.86 -12.91 19.62
CA ASP A 62 -17.67 -12.30 20.70
C ASP A 62 -16.88 -11.45 21.72
N GLU A 63 -15.55 -11.38 21.62
CA GLU A 63 -14.76 -10.56 22.55
C GLU A 63 -14.61 -9.13 22.02
N ARG A 64 -15.42 -8.18 22.52
CA ARG A 64 -15.08 -6.74 22.39
C ARG A 64 -13.78 -6.49 23.14
N THR A 65 -12.66 -6.41 22.44
CA THR A 65 -11.40 -5.92 23.02
C THR A 65 -11.51 -4.40 23.21
N GLY A 66 -12.16 -3.98 24.30
CA GLY A 66 -12.35 -2.58 24.61
C GLY A 66 -11.03 -1.92 25.04
N HIS A 67 -10.58 -0.93 24.27
CA HIS A 67 -9.64 0.13 24.66
C HIS A 67 -10.05 1.43 23.94
N GLY A 68 -11.05 2.14 24.48
CA GLY A 68 -11.69 3.29 23.83
C GLY A 68 -12.44 2.88 22.55
N GLU A 69 -13.54 3.54 22.20
CA GLU A 69 -14.07 3.37 20.83
C GLU A 69 -13.14 4.16 19.91
N PRO A 70 -12.42 3.52 18.98
CA PRO A 70 -11.69 4.25 17.95
C PRO A 70 -12.72 5.02 17.13
N ASP A 71 -12.43 6.29 16.82
CA ASP A 71 -13.37 7.16 16.10
C ASP A 71 -13.72 6.57 14.71
N THR A 72 -12.85 5.72 14.16
CA THR A 72 -13.04 5.03 12.86
C THR A 72 -12.68 3.54 12.86
N PHE A 73 -13.27 2.76 11.94
CA PHE A 73 -12.95 1.34 11.72
C PHE A 73 -11.48 1.08 11.38
N LEU A 74 -10.86 1.97 10.58
CA LEU A 74 -9.46 1.83 10.17
C LEU A 74 -8.49 2.03 11.33
N GLU A 75 -8.79 2.96 12.25
CA GLU A 75 -7.99 3.16 13.46
C GLU A 75 -8.04 1.95 14.39
N ASP A 76 -9.22 1.33 14.54
CA ASP A 76 -9.36 0.11 15.33
C ASP A 76 -8.48 -1.02 14.78
N VAL A 77 -8.52 -1.24 13.46
CA VAL A 77 -7.67 -2.26 12.83
C VAL A 77 -6.19 -1.88 12.92
N ALA A 78 -5.84 -0.59 12.80
CA ALA A 78 -4.46 -0.13 12.90
C ALA A 78 -3.88 -0.37 14.31
N VAL A 79 -4.67 -0.10 15.34
CA VAL A 79 -4.31 -0.40 16.74
C VAL A 79 -4.15 -1.91 16.95
N ARG A 80 -5.09 -2.73 16.46
CA ARG A 80 -5.04 -4.20 16.61
C ARG A 80 -3.88 -4.87 15.86
N THR A 81 -3.43 -4.25 14.77
CA THR A 81 -2.36 -4.78 13.91
C THR A 81 -1.01 -4.11 14.18
N GLU A 82 -0.95 -3.10 15.06
CA GLU A 82 0.24 -2.28 15.34
C GLU A 82 0.87 -1.67 14.08
N ARG A 83 0.03 -1.28 13.11
CA ARG A 83 0.45 -0.81 11.79
C ARG A 83 0.10 0.65 11.52
N PRO A 84 0.87 1.35 10.67
CA PRO A 84 0.48 2.66 10.16
C PRO A 84 -0.88 2.60 9.44
N ALA A 85 -1.71 3.63 9.62
CA ALA A 85 -3.07 3.70 9.07
C ALA A 85 -3.13 3.48 7.55
N GLU A 86 -2.11 3.92 6.82
CA GLU A 86 -1.97 3.71 5.38
C GLU A 86 -1.87 2.23 5.00
N HIS A 87 -0.96 1.48 5.62
CA HIS A 87 -0.82 0.04 5.39
C HIS A 87 -2.05 -0.75 5.85
N THR A 88 -2.70 -0.29 6.91
CA THR A 88 -3.96 -0.87 7.39
C THR A 88 -5.07 -0.76 6.36
N ARG A 89 -5.17 0.37 5.64
CA ARG A 89 -6.16 0.57 4.58
C ARG A 89 -5.99 -0.48 3.47
N TYR A 90 -4.76 -0.75 3.03
CA TYR A 90 -4.48 -1.76 1.99
C TYR A 90 -4.82 -3.17 2.46
N LEU A 91 -4.46 -3.51 3.71
CA LEU A 91 -4.82 -4.80 4.31
C LEU A 91 -6.34 -5.00 4.38
N VAL A 92 -7.07 -3.99 4.84
CA VAL A 92 -8.54 -4.02 4.94
C VAL A 92 -9.16 -4.21 3.55
N MET A 93 -8.70 -3.43 2.57
CA MET A 93 -9.17 -3.53 1.18
C MET A 93 -8.93 -4.92 0.60
N ALA A 94 -7.73 -5.50 0.82
CA ALA A 94 -7.36 -6.82 0.36
C ALA A 94 -8.27 -7.92 0.93
N VAL A 95 -8.47 -7.90 2.26
CA VAL A 95 -9.30 -8.90 2.95
C VAL A 95 -10.77 -8.78 2.55
N LEU A 96 -11.32 -7.57 2.53
CA LEU A 96 -12.72 -7.33 2.15
C LEU A 96 -12.97 -7.73 0.70
N SER A 97 -12.08 -7.33 -0.23
CA SER A 97 -12.22 -7.69 -1.65
C SER A 97 -12.16 -9.19 -1.87
N GLU A 98 -11.29 -9.91 -1.15
CA GLU A 98 -11.22 -11.36 -1.25
C GLU A 98 -12.49 -12.02 -0.73
N LEU A 99 -13.02 -11.55 0.42
CA LEU A 99 -14.25 -12.07 1.01
C LEU A 99 -15.49 -11.81 0.15
N THR A 100 -15.59 -10.63 -0.48
CA THR A 100 -16.76 -10.23 -1.27
C THR A 100 -16.70 -10.66 -2.74
N SER A 101 -15.52 -10.99 -3.27
CA SER A 101 -15.34 -11.40 -4.67
C SER A 101 -16.20 -12.60 -5.10
N GLN A 102 -16.51 -13.50 -4.16
CA GLN A 102 -17.28 -14.73 -4.41
C GLN A 102 -18.75 -14.62 -3.96
N ASP A 103 -19.16 -13.51 -3.34
CA ASP A 103 -20.51 -13.36 -2.77
C ASP A 103 -21.00 -11.91 -2.78
N SER A 104 -21.92 -11.63 -3.71
CA SER A 104 -22.57 -10.33 -3.82
C SER A 104 -23.55 -10.04 -2.67
N GLU A 105 -24.13 -11.06 -2.01
CA GLU A 105 -25.02 -10.87 -0.85
C GLU A 105 -24.21 -10.41 0.37
N LEU A 106 -23.03 -10.99 0.60
CA LEU A 106 -22.10 -10.53 1.63
C LEU A 106 -21.63 -9.10 1.35
N ALA A 107 -21.29 -8.79 0.08
CA ALA A 107 -20.89 -7.45 -0.32
C ALA A 107 -22.00 -6.41 -0.01
N GLU A 108 -23.23 -6.69 -0.42
CA GLU A 108 -24.38 -5.81 -0.21
C GLU A 108 -24.70 -5.63 1.28
N SER A 109 -24.67 -6.72 2.07
CA SER A 109 -24.92 -6.62 3.52
C SER A 109 -23.85 -5.79 4.25
N LEU A 110 -22.57 -5.98 3.91
CA LEU A 110 -21.47 -5.19 4.47
C LEU A 110 -21.57 -3.72 4.06
N SER A 111 -21.87 -3.41 2.79
CA SER A 111 -22.05 -2.03 2.32
C SER A 111 -23.17 -1.28 3.05
N ASN A 112 -24.24 -1.98 3.45
CA ASN A 112 -25.36 -1.39 4.19
C ASN A 112 -25.05 -1.10 5.66
N ARG A 113 -24.02 -1.74 6.23
CA ARG A 113 -23.69 -1.69 7.66
C ARG A 113 -22.42 -0.89 7.94
N LEU A 114 -21.51 -0.81 6.98
CA LEU A 114 -20.22 -0.14 7.13
C LEU A 114 -20.30 1.34 6.71
N PRO A 115 -19.45 2.20 7.30
CA PRO A 115 -19.32 3.59 6.89
C PRO A 115 -18.93 3.72 5.41
N ALA A 116 -19.35 4.83 4.77
CA ALA A 116 -19.11 5.08 3.35
C ALA A 116 -17.62 5.01 2.99
N GLU A 117 -16.74 5.46 3.89
CA GLU A 117 -15.29 5.45 3.69
C GLU A 117 -14.72 4.04 3.56
N VAL A 118 -15.36 3.03 4.16
CA VAL A 118 -14.99 1.62 4.06
C VAL A 118 -15.70 0.97 2.88
N THR A 119 -16.97 1.31 2.68
CA THR A 119 -17.79 0.83 1.56
C THR A 119 -17.21 1.22 0.20
N GLU A 120 -16.68 2.43 0.06
CA GLU A 120 -15.97 2.88 -1.15
C GLU A 120 -14.74 2.04 -1.49
N LEU A 121 -14.09 1.42 -0.49
CA LEU A 121 -12.89 0.59 -0.70
C LEU A 121 -13.20 -0.70 -1.46
N PHE A 122 -14.43 -1.21 -1.39
CA PHE A 122 -14.81 -2.50 -1.98
C PHE A 122 -16.06 -2.45 -2.87
N SER A 123 -16.78 -1.32 -2.94
CA SER A 123 -18.00 -1.15 -3.76
C SER A 123 -17.74 -0.62 -5.18
N SER A 124 -16.50 -0.24 -5.53
CA SER A 124 -16.17 0.12 -6.91
C SER A 124 -16.15 -1.14 -7.79
N PRO A 125 -17.12 -1.33 -8.71
CA PRO A 125 -17.11 -2.46 -9.64
C PRO A 125 -16.04 -2.16 -10.68
N GLY A 126 -14.88 -2.80 -10.53
CA GLY A 126 -13.68 -2.46 -11.31
C GLY A 126 -12.73 -1.51 -10.59
N GLY A 127 -12.68 -1.54 -9.24
CA GLY A 127 -11.48 -1.14 -8.53
C GLY A 127 -10.30 -1.86 -9.20
N ARG A 128 -9.44 -1.08 -9.87
CA ARG A 128 -8.26 -1.60 -10.57
C ARG A 128 -7.64 -2.68 -9.67
N PRO A 129 -7.38 -3.90 -10.16
CA PRO A 129 -6.62 -4.85 -9.38
C PRO A 129 -5.36 -4.12 -8.89
N PRO A 130 -4.95 -4.22 -7.61
CA PRO A 130 -3.55 -3.99 -7.29
C PRO A 130 -2.75 -4.79 -8.32
N PRO A 131 -1.72 -4.21 -8.99
CA PRO A 131 -1.08 -4.83 -10.14
C PRO A 131 -0.83 -6.31 -9.86
N GLU A 132 -1.52 -7.17 -10.61
CA GLU A 132 -1.47 -8.62 -10.41
C GLU A 132 -0.04 -9.09 -10.65
N ARG A 133 0.65 -9.55 -9.60
CA ARG A 133 1.77 -10.47 -9.81
C ARG A 133 1.17 -11.83 -10.16
N GLY A 134 1.13 -12.17 -11.44
CA GLY A 134 0.66 -13.50 -11.79
C GLY A 134 0.83 -14.05 -13.20
N THR A 135 0.95 -13.23 -14.25
CA THR A 135 1.39 -13.72 -15.57
C THR A 135 2.40 -12.79 -16.24
N ALA A 136 3.18 -12.04 -15.46
CA ALA A 136 4.45 -11.47 -15.92
C ALA A 136 5.55 -12.49 -15.63
N GLY A 137 5.91 -13.29 -16.63
CA GLY A 137 6.85 -14.39 -16.47
C GLY A 137 8.20 -13.94 -15.92
N VAL A 138 8.64 -14.50 -14.79
CA VAL A 138 10.04 -14.57 -14.30
C VAL A 138 10.83 -13.22 -14.25
N GLY A 139 10.22 -12.07 -14.54
CA GLY A 139 10.92 -10.78 -14.76
C GLY A 139 10.44 -9.58 -13.95
N ASP A 140 9.47 -9.74 -13.04
CA ASP A 140 8.75 -8.61 -12.39
C ASP A 140 9.09 -8.39 -10.90
N ARG A 141 10.24 -8.91 -10.44
CA ARG A 141 10.84 -8.40 -9.21
C ARG A 141 11.74 -7.23 -9.58
N PRO A 142 11.61 -6.06 -8.92
CA PRO A 142 12.55 -4.96 -9.09
C PRO A 142 13.97 -5.50 -8.92
N ARG A 143 14.75 -5.49 -10.01
CA ARG A 143 16.12 -5.99 -9.99
C ARG A 143 17.00 -4.89 -9.40
N PRO A 144 17.75 -5.17 -8.32
CA PRO A 144 18.79 -4.26 -7.85
C PRO A 144 19.79 -3.94 -8.97
N LEU A 145 20.10 -2.66 -9.14
CA LEU A 145 21.16 -2.25 -10.06
C LEU A 145 22.52 -2.62 -9.50
N GLU A 146 23.42 -3.01 -10.39
CA GLU A 146 24.82 -3.16 -10.06
C GLU A 146 25.49 -1.78 -10.03
N ALA A 147 26.62 -1.65 -9.31
CA ALA A 147 27.29 -0.36 -9.12
C ALA A 147 27.63 0.34 -10.45
N ASP A 148 28.20 -0.39 -11.41
CA ASP A 148 28.59 0.14 -12.74
C ASP A 148 27.38 0.54 -13.60
N GLU A 149 26.23 -0.08 -13.37
CA GLU A 149 24.97 0.25 -14.05
C GLU A 149 24.37 1.51 -13.45
N LEU A 150 24.35 1.61 -12.13
CA LEU A 150 23.90 2.81 -11.43
C LEU A 150 24.77 4.02 -11.76
N GLU A 151 26.10 3.86 -11.75
CA GLU A 151 27.03 4.95 -12.08
C GLU A 151 26.75 5.51 -13.48
N ARG A 152 26.55 4.64 -14.47
CA ARG A 152 26.17 5.06 -15.83
C ARG A 152 24.81 5.75 -15.87
N ALA A 153 23.82 5.23 -15.15
CA ALA A 153 22.49 5.84 -15.10
C ALA A 153 22.50 7.23 -14.48
N LEU A 154 23.28 7.43 -13.39
CA LEU A 154 23.42 8.71 -12.71
C LEU A 154 24.00 9.81 -13.61
N THR A 155 24.81 9.46 -14.63
CA THR A 155 25.32 10.47 -15.59
C THR A 155 24.22 11.14 -16.43
N GLY A 156 23.04 10.54 -16.53
CA GLY A 156 21.89 11.07 -17.25
C GLY A 156 20.84 11.75 -16.36
N LEU A 157 21.13 11.91 -15.06
CA LEU A 157 20.24 12.47 -14.06
C LEU A 157 20.81 13.79 -13.51
N ASP A 158 19.94 14.74 -13.18
CA ASP A 158 20.36 16.07 -12.74
C ASP A 158 20.72 16.09 -11.25
N ASP A 159 22.00 16.23 -10.90
CA ASP A 159 22.50 16.36 -9.52
C ASP A 159 22.06 15.22 -8.57
N TRP A 160 21.75 14.04 -9.12
CA TRP A 160 21.53 12.84 -8.32
C TRP A 160 22.86 12.21 -7.91
N ALA A 161 22.98 11.80 -6.65
CA ALA A 161 24.15 11.12 -6.12
C ALA A 161 23.75 10.03 -5.12
N GLY A 162 24.57 8.98 -5.01
CA GLY A 162 24.35 7.89 -4.05
C GLY A 162 25.04 6.60 -4.45
N ASP A 163 24.53 5.49 -3.93
CA ASP A 163 25.01 4.14 -4.17
C ASP A 163 23.85 3.17 -4.44
N THR A 164 24.14 1.88 -4.61
CA THR A 164 23.13 0.84 -4.88
C THR A 164 22.10 0.68 -3.76
N GLY A 165 22.29 1.27 -2.58
CA GLY A 165 21.33 1.26 -1.47
C GLY A 165 20.37 2.45 -1.48
N ARG A 166 20.78 3.59 -2.05
CA ARG A 166 19.95 4.81 -2.15
C ARG A 166 20.61 5.84 -3.06
N ILE A 167 19.79 6.54 -3.84
CA ILE A 167 20.18 7.81 -4.49
C ILE A 167 19.39 8.99 -3.94
N THR A 168 20.00 10.15 -3.99
CA THR A 168 19.47 11.40 -3.42
C THR A 168 19.75 12.58 -4.33
N ARG A 169 18.86 13.57 -4.32
CA ARG A 169 19.03 14.86 -4.98
C ARG A 169 18.55 15.97 -4.05
N THR A 170 19.33 17.03 -3.90
CA THR A 170 18.91 18.23 -3.19
C THR A 170 18.65 19.35 -4.18
N VAL A 171 17.46 19.94 -4.11
CA VAL A 171 17.04 21.07 -4.94
C VAL A 171 16.90 22.29 -4.05
N VAL A 172 17.51 23.39 -4.45
CA VAL A 172 17.38 24.69 -3.77
C VAL A 172 16.40 25.53 -4.54
N LEU A 173 15.26 25.87 -3.92
CA LEU A 173 14.21 26.66 -4.55
C LEU A 173 13.43 27.44 -3.48
N PRO A 174 13.00 28.68 -3.78
CA PRO A 174 12.17 29.44 -2.86
C PRO A 174 10.96 28.64 -2.36
N SER A 175 10.66 28.75 -1.07
CA SER A 175 9.60 27.96 -0.42
C SER A 175 8.19 28.11 -1.03
N ASP A 176 7.88 29.22 -1.71
CA ASP A 176 6.63 29.43 -2.45
C ASP A 176 6.50 28.50 -3.67
N ARG A 177 7.63 28.03 -4.21
CA ARG A 177 7.67 27.06 -5.32
C ARG A 177 7.59 25.61 -4.86
N TRP A 178 7.65 25.33 -3.55
CA TRP A 178 7.56 23.96 -3.03
C TRP A 178 6.20 23.31 -3.27
N PRO A 179 5.05 23.93 -2.96
CA PRO A 179 3.75 23.28 -3.16
C PRO A 179 3.48 22.82 -4.61
N PRO A 180 3.73 23.62 -5.67
CA PRO A 180 3.52 23.15 -7.04
C PRO A 180 4.51 22.08 -7.50
N LEU A 181 5.73 22.04 -6.95
CA LEU A 181 6.68 20.95 -7.17
C LEU A 181 6.20 19.66 -6.49
N LEU A 182 5.91 19.73 -5.18
CA LEU A 182 5.49 18.57 -4.40
C LEU A 182 4.20 17.95 -4.92
N ARG A 183 3.23 18.74 -5.39
CA ARG A 183 2.01 18.18 -6.02
C ARG A 183 2.30 17.41 -7.31
N ARG A 184 3.27 17.85 -8.11
CA ARG A 184 3.68 17.14 -9.33
C ARG A 184 4.41 15.85 -9.00
N VAL A 185 5.35 15.91 -8.05
CA VAL A 185 6.06 14.73 -7.56
C VAL A 185 5.07 13.71 -6.97
N GLU A 186 4.08 14.16 -6.20
CA GLU A 186 3.02 13.29 -5.67
C GLU A 186 2.21 12.59 -6.77
N ALA A 187 1.83 13.32 -7.83
CA ALA A 187 1.12 12.72 -8.96
C ALA A 187 1.97 11.65 -9.69
N VAL A 188 3.27 11.92 -9.88
CA VAL A 188 4.21 10.95 -10.46
C VAL A 188 4.36 9.72 -9.57
N GLN A 189 4.50 9.91 -8.26
CA GLN A 189 4.62 8.80 -7.30
C GLN A 189 3.37 7.90 -7.34
N GLN A 190 2.18 8.50 -7.47
CA GLN A 190 0.93 7.75 -7.63
C GLN A 190 0.85 7.02 -8.98
N GLU A 191 1.29 7.65 -10.08
CA GLU A 191 1.35 7.03 -11.41
C GLU A 191 2.24 5.79 -11.41
N LEU A 192 3.42 5.90 -10.79
CA LEU A 192 4.41 4.83 -10.71
C LEU A 192 4.15 3.85 -9.56
N SER A 193 3.23 4.16 -8.65
CA SER A 193 3.07 3.45 -7.37
C SER A 193 4.41 3.27 -6.64
N HIS A 194 5.26 4.30 -6.69
CA HIS A 194 6.63 4.28 -6.16
C HIS A 194 6.97 5.62 -5.54
N HIS A 195 7.56 5.60 -4.34
CA HIS A 195 7.63 6.78 -3.48
C HIS A 195 9.06 7.21 -3.16
N ALA A 196 9.30 8.51 -3.28
CA ALA A 196 10.48 9.19 -2.77
C ALA A 196 10.24 9.66 -1.33
N LYS A 197 11.27 9.55 -0.50
CA LYS A 197 11.31 10.28 0.77
C LYS A 197 11.69 11.73 0.46
N VAL A 198 10.93 12.67 1.00
CA VAL A 198 11.17 14.10 0.83
C VAL A 198 11.48 14.72 2.19
N ASP A 199 12.67 15.28 2.32
CA ASP A 199 13.12 15.99 3.52
C ASP A 199 13.21 17.50 3.21
N ARG A 200 12.58 18.32 4.06
CA ARG A 200 12.61 19.79 3.96
C ARG A 200 13.73 20.32 4.85
N GLY A 201 14.73 20.95 4.25
CA GLY A 201 15.85 21.60 4.94
C GLY A 201 15.52 22.99 5.46
N SER A 202 16.47 23.60 6.16
CA SER A 202 16.31 24.92 6.79
C SER A 202 16.57 26.10 5.84
N ASN A 203 17.21 25.87 4.69
CA ASN A 203 17.72 26.91 3.78
C ASN A 203 17.08 26.83 2.38
N ASP A 204 15.76 26.68 2.29
CA ASP A 204 15.07 26.52 0.99
C ASP A 204 15.50 25.25 0.21
N ASP A 205 16.04 24.26 0.93
CA ASP A 205 16.48 22.97 0.40
C ASP A 205 15.34 21.93 0.48
N LEU A 206 15.06 21.25 -0.64
CA LEU A 206 14.27 20.03 -0.69
C LEU A 206 15.15 18.87 -1.10
N THR A 207 15.30 17.88 -0.23
CA THR A 207 16.07 16.67 -0.52
C THR A 207 15.14 15.52 -0.84
N PHE A 208 15.27 14.96 -2.04
CA PHE A 208 14.62 13.74 -2.48
C PHE A 208 15.55 12.56 -2.25
N SER A 209 15.02 11.45 -1.76
CA SER A 209 15.72 10.19 -1.58
C SER A 209 14.87 9.06 -2.13
N VAL A 210 15.41 8.24 -3.02
CA VAL A 210 14.70 7.09 -3.59
C VAL A 210 15.50 5.79 -3.39
N ARG A 211 14.75 4.74 -3.09
CA ARG A 211 15.19 3.34 -3.08
C ARG A 211 13.95 2.45 -3.14
N THR A 212 14.09 1.28 -3.73
CA THR A 212 13.04 0.27 -3.71
C THR A 212 13.04 -0.45 -2.36
N ARG A 213 12.04 -0.17 -1.52
CA ARG A 213 11.97 -0.67 -0.13
C ARG A 213 11.95 -2.20 -0.03
N SER A 214 11.27 -2.87 -0.95
CA SER A 214 11.10 -4.34 -0.93
C SER A 214 12.39 -5.14 -1.18
N VAL A 215 13.41 -4.51 -1.78
CA VAL A 215 14.73 -5.13 -2.03
C VAL A 215 15.88 -4.34 -1.39
N GLU A 216 15.55 -3.30 -0.61
CA GLU A 216 16.48 -2.36 0.03
C GLU A 216 17.60 -1.83 -0.87
N ALA A 217 17.32 -1.67 -2.17
CA ALA A 217 18.29 -1.29 -3.17
C ALA A 217 17.67 -0.35 -4.22
N VAL A 218 18.54 0.32 -4.98
CA VAL A 218 18.18 1.14 -6.13
C VAL A 218 17.88 0.22 -7.32
N THR A 219 16.75 0.44 -7.95
CA THR A 219 16.28 -0.32 -9.12
C THR A 219 15.93 0.63 -10.28
N GLU A 220 15.56 0.09 -11.43
CA GLU A 220 15.05 0.88 -12.55
C GLU A 220 13.85 1.76 -12.18
N LEU A 221 13.01 1.35 -11.22
CA LEU A 221 11.88 2.15 -10.74
C LEU A 221 12.36 3.42 -10.03
N ASP A 222 13.46 3.34 -9.29
CA ASP A 222 14.08 4.48 -8.63
C ASP A 222 14.66 5.47 -9.65
N LEU A 223 15.28 4.95 -10.72
CA LEU A 223 15.79 5.78 -11.82
C LEU A 223 14.68 6.47 -12.59
N GLU A 224 13.57 5.78 -12.88
CA GLU A 224 12.42 6.39 -13.56
C GLU A 224 11.78 7.48 -12.71
N LEU A 225 11.60 7.23 -11.40
CA LEU A 225 11.11 8.25 -10.49
C LEU A 225 12.07 9.46 -10.41
N ALA A 226 13.38 9.22 -10.40
CA ALA A 226 14.39 10.28 -10.42
C ALA A 226 14.28 11.16 -11.68
N ARG A 227 14.14 10.57 -12.88
CA ARG A 227 13.94 11.32 -14.14
C ARG A 227 12.68 12.19 -14.10
N ARG A 228 11.56 11.64 -13.63
CA ARG A 228 10.29 12.37 -13.54
C ARG A 228 10.34 13.50 -12.50
N ILE A 229 11.11 13.32 -11.43
CA ILE A 229 11.39 14.40 -10.47
C ILE A 229 12.21 15.51 -11.16
N ASP A 230 13.20 15.15 -11.99
CA ASP A 230 13.99 16.13 -12.74
C ASP A 230 13.11 16.99 -13.67
N GLU A 231 12.19 16.35 -14.40
CA GLU A 231 11.21 17.04 -15.22
C GLU A 231 10.31 17.99 -14.40
N ALA A 232 9.83 17.54 -13.24
CA ALA A 232 9.00 18.36 -12.36
C ALA A 232 9.76 19.58 -11.82
N VAL A 233 11.03 19.42 -11.46
CA VAL A 233 11.92 20.50 -11.01
C VAL A 233 12.18 21.49 -12.14
N ALA A 234 12.48 21.02 -13.35
CA ALA A 234 12.72 21.86 -14.51
C ALA A 234 11.49 22.72 -14.88
N GLN A 235 10.30 22.15 -14.82
CA GLN A 235 9.04 22.86 -15.08
C GLN A 235 8.77 23.98 -14.07
N VAL A 236 8.99 23.71 -12.78
CA VAL A 236 8.76 24.71 -11.72
C VAL A 236 9.84 25.80 -11.73
N SER A 237 11.06 25.46 -12.16
CA SER A 237 12.14 26.43 -12.33
C SER A 237 11.91 27.36 -13.53
N SER A 238 11.33 26.85 -14.62
CA SER A 238 11.11 27.58 -15.88
C SER A 238 9.87 28.47 -15.89
N GLY A 239 8.91 28.26 -14.97
CA GLY A 239 7.66 29.03 -14.88
C GLY A 239 7.78 30.39 -14.18
N GLY A 240 8.93 31.05 -14.28
CA GLY A 240 9.24 32.35 -13.67
C GLY A 240 8.80 33.56 -14.49
#